data_AF-A0A9Q1M4G1-F1
#
_entry.id   AF-A0A9Q1M4G1-F1
#
_cell.length_a   1.000
_cell.length_b   1.000
_cell.length_c   1.000
_cell.angle_alpha   90.00
_cell.angle_beta   90.00
_cell.angle_gamma   90.00
#
_symmetry.space_group_name_H-M   'P 1'
#
loop_
_entity.id
_entity.type
_entity.pdbx_description
1 polymer ?
#
loop_
_entity_poly.entity_id
_entity_poly.type
_entity_poly.pdbx_seq_one_letter_code
_entity_poly.pdbx_strand_id
1 'polypeptide(L)'
;MEMGLSGASAIVTAALNCLLDFYKVRHLIKVEIRPSLVLYAEKELGIVAGLQDRVAQIYGGLDFSKNHMDELGHGIYTPMDIDLLPPLYLIYAENPIDSGKVHSTVRQRWLAGDEFIISTMEDVANIAVEGQKALLDKDYAKSMFGDDALGAVNVEMVEVARWIGAASKFTGSGGAVIVFCPDGPSQVKQLDDSCQDAGFVCEKIKVVPSFLNDIDLQTLALK
;
A
#
# COMPACT_ATOMS: atom_id res chain seq x y z
N MET A 1 14.07 7.80 -9.40
CA MET A 1 13.67 6.39 -9.30
C MET A 1 12.64 6.29 -8.21
N GLU A 2 11.46 5.78 -8.52
CA GLU A 2 10.43 5.54 -7.52
C GLU A 2 10.50 4.06 -7.14
N MET A 3 11.01 3.75 -5.95
CA MET A 3 10.67 2.48 -5.29
C MET A 3 9.19 2.64 -4.93
N GLY A 4 8.30 1.77 -5.41
CA GLY A 4 6.85 1.84 -5.24
C GLY A 4 6.40 1.71 -3.78
N LEU A 5 6.84 2.66 -2.95
CA LEU A 5 6.75 2.75 -1.49
C LEU A 5 6.09 4.07 -1.08
N SER A 6 5.44 4.76 -2.03
CA SER A 6 4.62 5.94 -1.76
C SER A 6 5.37 7.12 -1.12
N GLY A 7 6.65 7.28 -1.45
CA GLY A 7 7.50 8.32 -0.84
C GLY A 7 7.03 9.75 -1.12
N ALA A 8 6.53 10.03 -2.33
CA ALA A 8 6.04 11.36 -2.69
C ALA A 8 4.83 11.78 -1.84
N SER A 9 3.82 10.91 -1.74
CA SER A 9 2.62 11.16 -0.93
C SER A 9 2.94 11.22 0.57
N ALA A 10 3.94 10.45 1.04
CA ALA A 10 4.39 10.53 2.43
C ALA A 10 4.95 11.91 2.79
N ILE A 11 5.70 12.55 1.87
CA ILE A 11 6.22 13.92 2.06
C ILE A 11 5.06 14.92 2.16
N VAL A 12 4.07 14.82 1.27
CA VAL A 12 2.90 15.73 1.30
C VAL A 12 2.06 15.52 2.56
N THR A 13 1.85 14.26 2.97
CA THR A 13 1.17 13.92 4.23
C THR A 13 1.91 14.47 5.45
N ALA A 14 3.24 14.34 5.50
CA ALA A 14 4.06 14.90 6.57
C ALA A 14 4.00 16.43 6.60
N ALA A 15 4.05 17.08 5.43
CA ALA A 15 3.91 18.53 5.33
C ALA A 15 2.55 19.01 5.85
N LEU A 16 1.45 18.32 5.48
CA LEU A 16 0.13 18.62 6.02
C LEU A 16 0.12 18.52 7.55
N ASN A 17 0.64 17.44 8.14
CA ASN A 17 0.72 17.29 9.59
C ASN A 17 1.48 18.44 10.26
N CYS A 18 2.64 18.80 9.73
CA CYS A 18 3.42 19.93 10.24
C CYS A 18 2.64 21.25 10.18
N LEU A 19 1.89 21.50 9.10
CA LEU A 19 1.08 22.72 8.94
C LEU A 19 -0.10 22.74 9.93
N LEU A 20 -0.80 21.62 10.12
CA LEU A 20 -1.88 21.49 11.09
C LEU A 20 -1.42 21.85 12.51
N ASP A 21 -0.22 21.40 12.87
CA ASP A 21 0.37 21.65 14.19
C ASP A 21 0.93 23.06 14.31
N PHE A 22 1.65 23.54 13.30
CA PHE A 22 2.22 24.89 13.26
C PHE A 22 1.14 25.98 13.39
N TYR A 23 0.05 25.84 12.63
CA TYR A 23 -1.08 26.77 12.69
C TYR A 23 -2.08 26.46 13.81
N LYS A 24 -1.89 25.35 14.55
CA LYS A 24 -2.78 24.89 15.65
C LYS A 24 -4.23 24.65 15.21
N VAL A 25 -4.42 24.16 13.99
CA VAL A 25 -5.75 23.92 13.37
C VAL A 25 -6.10 22.44 13.23
N ARG A 26 -5.30 21.52 13.78
CA ARG A 26 -5.54 20.06 13.70
C ARG A 26 -6.97 19.65 14.05
N HIS A 27 -7.53 20.24 15.10
CA HIS A 27 -8.90 19.99 15.57
C HIS A 27 -10.00 20.50 14.62
N LEU A 28 -9.69 21.43 13.72
CA LEU A 28 -10.63 21.98 12.73
C LEU A 28 -10.67 21.13 11.46
N ILE A 29 -9.59 20.43 11.15
CA ILE A 29 -9.46 19.62 9.94
C ILE A 29 -9.68 18.16 10.32
N LYS A 30 -10.90 17.67 10.13
CA LYS A 30 -11.29 16.30 10.44
C LYS A 30 -10.38 15.28 9.73
N VAL A 31 -10.09 14.15 10.38
CA VAL A 31 -9.11 13.19 9.87
C VAL A 31 -9.58 12.57 8.55
N GLU A 32 -10.89 12.31 8.39
CA GLU A 32 -11.49 11.64 7.24
C GLU A 32 -11.31 12.40 5.91
N ILE A 33 -11.14 13.72 5.96
CA ILE A 33 -10.92 14.52 4.75
C ILE A 33 -9.44 14.67 4.38
N ARG A 34 -8.52 14.32 5.29
CA ARG A 34 -7.07 14.54 5.09
C ARG A 34 -6.51 13.70 3.93
N PRO A 35 -6.87 12.42 3.73
CA PRO A 35 -6.44 11.68 2.55
C PRO A 35 -6.82 12.40 1.24
N SER A 36 -8.06 12.88 1.15
CA SER A 36 -8.54 13.64 -0.01
C SER A 36 -7.80 14.97 -0.17
N LEU A 37 -7.52 15.69 0.93
CA LEU A 37 -6.78 16.96 0.89
C LEU A 37 -5.37 16.78 0.32
N VAL A 38 -4.64 15.75 0.76
CA VAL A 38 -3.31 15.40 0.23
C VAL A 38 -3.41 15.05 -1.26
N LEU A 39 -4.41 14.26 -1.66
CA LEU A 39 -4.64 13.91 -3.07
C LEU A 39 -4.92 15.14 -3.94
N TYR A 40 -5.74 16.08 -3.45
CA TYR A 40 -6.07 17.29 -4.19
C TYR A 40 -4.84 18.19 -4.37
N ALA A 41 -4.03 18.37 -3.32
CA ALA A 41 -2.78 19.13 -3.42
C ALA A 41 -1.84 18.54 -4.48
N GLU A 42 -1.68 17.23 -4.54
CA GLU A 42 -0.88 16.58 -5.59
C GLU A 42 -1.47 16.76 -6.99
N LYS A 43 -2.80 16.69 -7.13
CA LYS A 43 -3.47 16.93 -8.42
C LYS A 43 -3.28 18.37 -8.91
N GLU A 44 -3.29 19.35 -8.02
CA GLU A 44 -2.98 20.75 -8.38
C GLU A 44 -1.55 20.93 -8.89
N LEU A 45 -0.62 20.07 -8.45
CA LEU A 45 0.75 19.99 -8.96
C LEU A 45 0.88 19.17 -10.25
N GLY A 46 -0.24 18.67 -10.80
CA GLY A 46 -0.27 17.86 -12.02
C GLY A 46 0.15 16.40 -11.82
N ILE A 47 0.24 15.93 -10.56
CA ILE A 47 0.64 14.56 -10.24
C ILE A 47 -0.60 13.65 -10.36
N VAL A 48 -0.48 12.60 -11.18
CA VAL A 48 -1.51 11.57 -11.32
C VAL A 48 -1.30 10.51 -10.24
N ALA A 49 -2.22 10.42 -9.27
CA ALA A 49 -2.09 9.48 -8.16
C ALA A 49 -3.45 8.94 -7.67
N GLY A 50 -3.40 7.80 -6.99
CA GLY A 50 -4.54 7.17 -6.31
C GLY A 50 -4.73 7.67 -4.87
N LEU A 51 -5.78 7.21 -4.20
CA LEU A 51 -6.11 7.62 -2.82
C LEU A 51 -5.37 6.82 -1.74
N GLN A 52 -5.09 5.53 -2.00
CA GLN A 52 -4.76 4.53 -0.98
C GLN A 52 -3.49 4.81 -0.19
N ASP A 53 -2.43 5.32 -0.84
CA ASP A 53 -1.18 5.70 -0.17
C ASP A 53 -1.42 6.60 1.06
N ARG A 54 -2.33 7.55 0.91
CA ARG A 54 -2.63 8.59 1.90
C ARG A 54 -3.46 8.02 3.04
N VAL A 55 -4.37 7.12 2.69
CA VAL A 55 -5.17 6.38 3.66
C VAL A 55 -4.24 5.56 4.55
N ALA A 56 -3.33 4.80 3.95
CA ALA A 56 -2.34 4.01 4.68
C ALA A 56 -1.41 4.89 5.53
N GLN A 57 -0.90 6.00 4.99
CA GLN A 57 0.01 6.91 5.71
C GLN A 57 -0.66 7.63 6.88
N ILE A 58 -1.95 7.97 6.77
CA ILE A 58 -2.69 8.68 7.83
C ILE A 58 -3.24 7.70 8.86
N TYR A 59 -3.89 6.62 8.42
CA TYR A 59 -4.64 5.72 9.29
C TYR A 59 -3.87 4.45 9.69
N GLY A 60 -2.84 4.05 8.95
CA GLY A 60 -2.24 2.71 9.09
C GLY A 60 -3.21 1.58 8.75
N GLY A 61 -4.31 1.88 8.04
CA GLY A 61 -5.42 0.98 7.80
C GLY A 61 -5.92 1.00 6.36
N LEU A 62 -6.98 0.23 6.10
CA LEU A 62 -7.58 0.03 4.78
C LEU A 62 -8.99 0.64 4.73
N ASP A 63 -9.48 0.92 3.52
CA ASP A 63 -10.88 1.30 3.26
C ASP A 63 -11.42 0.56 2.04
N PHE A 64 -12.68 0.16 2.14
CA PHE A 64 -13.37 -0.71 1.17
C PHE A 64 -14.76 -0.21 0.77
N SER A 65 -15.21 0.97 1.23
CA SER A 65 -16.60 1.40 1.01
C SER A 65 -16.76 2.39 -0.14
N LYS A 66 -17.12 1.88 -1.32
CA LYS A 66 -17.43 2.72 -2.50
C LYS A 66 -18.65 3.63 -2.28
N ASN A 67 -19.73 3.11 -1.69
CA ASN A 67 -20.95 3.89 -1.48
C ASN A 67 -20.72 5.13 -0.59
N HIS A 68 -19.90 4.98 0.46
CA HIS A 68 -19.58 6.10 1.35
C HIS A 68 -18.76 7.18 0.63
N MET A 69 -17.82 6.74 -0.21
CA MET A 69 -17.01 7.62 -1.06
C MET A 69 -17.88 8.44 -2.01
N ASP A 70 -18.87 7.81 -2.65
CA ASP A 70 -19.79 8.48 -3.59
C ASP A 70 -20.74 9.46 -2.88
N GLU A 71 -21.20 9.14 -1.67
CA GLU A 71 -22.15 9.99 -0.92
C GLU A 71 -21.49 11.15 -0.17
N LEU A 72 -20.33 10.94 0.44
CA LEU A 72 -19.72 11.87 1.40
C LEU A 72 -18.38 12.44 0.94
N GLY A 73 -17.83 11.98 -0.18
CA GLY A 73 -16.55 12.48 -0.68
C GLY A 73 -15.34 12.02 0.13
N HIS A 74 -15.51 11.01 1.00
CA HIS A 74 -14.44 10.26 1.64
C HIS A 74 -14.89 8.81 1.95
N GLY A 75 -13.93 7.93 2.19
CA GLY A 75 -14.14 6.53 2.56
C GLY A 75 -14.36 6.29 4.05
N ILE A 76 -14.53 5.02 4.43
CA ILE A 76 -14.60 4.59 5.83
C ILE A 76 -13.23 4.05 6.23
N TYR A 77 -12.39 4.93 6.76
CA TYR A 77 -11.03 4.60 7.15
C TYR A 77 -10.98 4.14 8.60
N THR A 78 -10.54 2.90 8.82
CA THR A 78 -10.40 2.32 10.16
C THR A 78 -8.93 2.02 10.43
N PRO A 79 -8.31 2.58 11.48
CA PRO A 79 -6.98 2.18 11.91
C PRO A 79 -6.96 0.67 12.19
N MET A 80 -5.90 -0.01 11.75
CA MET A 80 -5.69 -1.42 12.06
C MET A 80 -4.60 -1.58 13.12
N ASP A 81 -4.75 -2.62 13.94
CA ASP A 81 -3.72 -3.00 14.91
C ASP A 81 -2.51 -3.57 14.15
N ILE A 82 -1.34 -2.96 14.37
CA ILE A 82 -0.09 -3.35 13.72
C ILE A 82 0.40 -4.72 14.19
N ASP A 83 -0.03 -5.18 15.37
CA ASP A 83 0.34 -6.48 15.93
C ASP A 83 -0.37 -7.65 15.23
N LEU A 84 -1.30 -7.35 14.29
CA LEU A 84 -1.89 -8.33 13.39
C LEU A 84 -0.97 -8.72 12.23
N LEU A 85 0.04 -7.89 11.93
CA LEU A 85 0.94 -8.17 10.81
C LEU A 85 1.97 -9.23 11.19
N PRO A 86 2.17 -10.27 10.37
CA PRO A 86 3.29 -11.18 10.57
C PRO A 86 4.62 -10.46 10.30
N PRO A 87 5.77 -11.08 10.64
CA PRO A 87 7.06 -10.58 10.19
C PRO A 87 7.11 -10.50 8.65
N LEU A 88 7.36 -9.29 8.13
CA LEU A 88 7.47 -9.01 6.70
C LEU A 88 8.88 -8.59 6.32
N TYR A 89 9.25 -8.87 5.09
CA TYR A 89 10.56 -8.56 4.50
C TYR A 89 10.36 -7.77 3.21
N LEU A 90 11.30 -6.87 2.91
CA LEU A 90 11.32 -6.06 1.71
C LEU A 90 12.48 -6.49 0.83
N ILE A 91 12.18 -6.87 -0.42
CA ILE A 91 13.18 -7.04 -1.46
C ILE A 91 13.18 -5.81 -2.35
N TYR A 92 14.35 -5.26 -2.66
CA TYR A 92 14.50 -4.20 -3.65
C TYR A 92 15.86 -4.24 -4.33
N ALA A 93 15.95 -3.64 -5.52
CA ALA A 93 17.21 -3.42 -6.23
C ALA A 93 17.79 -2.05 -5.85
N GLU A 94 19.11 -1.93 -5.68
CA GLU A 94 19.76 -0.63 -5.42
C GLU A 94 19.68 0.33 -6.62
N ASN A 95 19.57 -0.19 -7.84
CA ASN A 95 19.50 0.58 -9.09
C ASN A 95 18.30 0.17 -9.98
N PRO A 96 17.05 0.48 -9.59
CA PRO A 96 15.88 0.07 -10.35
C PRO A 96 15.76 0.80 -11.70
N ILE A 97 15.36 0.07 -12.75
CA ILE A 97 15.02 0.62 -14.07
C ILE A 97 13.51 0.90 -14.11
N ASP A 98 13.17 2.12 -14.54
CA ASP A 98 11.85 2.77 -14.49
C ASP A 98 10.69 1.94 -15.10
N SER A 99 9.56 1.83 -14.37
CA SER A 99 8.31 1.18 -14.80
C SER A 99 7.13 2.15 -15.01
N GLY A 100 7.36 3.47 -15.02
CA GLY A 100 6.32 4.53 -15.00
C GLY A 100 5.24 4.51 -16.10
N LYS A 101 5.24 3.54 -17.02
CA LYS A 101 4.26 3.41 -18.13
C LYS A 101 3.11 2.42 -17.88
N VAL A 102 3.11 1.68 -16.77
CA VAL A 102 2.18 0.53 -16.61
C VAL A 102 0.77 0.94 -16.17
N HIS A 103 0.57 2.08 -15.50
CA HIS A 103 -0.73 2.42 -14.90
C HIS A 103 -1.68 3.27 -15.77
N SER A 104 -1.17 4.01 -16.77
CA SER A 104 -2.01 4.93 -17.55
C SER A 104 -3.05 4.20 -18.41
N THR A 105 -2.73 3.00 -18.89
CA THR A 105 -3.60 2.18 -19.75
C THR A 105 -4.77 1.57 -18.99
N VAL A 106 -4.57 1.15 -17.73
CA VAL A 106 -5.62 0.57 -16.89
C VAL A 106 -6.74 1.57 -16.64
N ARG A 107 -6.39 2.81 -16.25
CA ARG A 107 -7.38 3.87 -16.00
C ARG A 107 -8.18 4.23 -17.26
N GLN A 108 -7.53 4.29 -18.42
CA GLN A 108 -8.21 4.58 -19.69
C GLN A 108 -9.24 3.51 -20.04
N ARG A 109 -8.87 2.22 -19.93
CA ARG A 109 -9.78 1.09 -20.20
C ARG A 109 -10.95 1.04 -19.22
N TRP A 110 -10.69 1.31 -17.94
CA TRP A 110 -11.76 1.43 -16.94
C TRP A 110 -12.79 2.52 -17.33
N LEU A 111 -12.33 3.73 -17.67
CA LEU A 111 -13.21 4.83 -18.07
C LEU A 111 -13.95 4.56 -19.40
N ALA A 112 -13.38 3.72 -20.26
CA ALA A 112 -14.02 3.27 -21.49
C ALA A 112 -15.07 2.16 -21.27
N GLY A 113 -15.27 1.70 -20.03
CA GLY A 113 -16.24 0.65 -19.71
C GLY A 113 -15.78 -0.76 -20.09
N ASP A 114 -14.46 -1.00 -20.15
CA ASP A 114 -13.91 -2.32 -20.46
C ASP A 114 -14.30 -3.34 -19.37
N GLU A 115 -15.18 -4.28 -19.71
CA GLU A 115 -15.73 -5.27 -18.79
C GLU A 115 -14.64 -6.11 -18.12
N PHE A 116 -13.59 -6.49 -18.84
CA PHE A 116 -12.49 -7.27 -18.28
C PHE A 116 -11.73 -6.49 -17.21
N ILE A 117 -11.46 -5.20 -17.45
CA ILE A 117 -10.81 -4.35 -16.45
C ILE A 117 -11.73 -4.13 -15.26
N ILE A 118 -13.03 -3.94 -15.48
CA ILE A 118 -13.98 -3.73 -14.40
C ILE A 118 -14.06 -4.96 -13.49
N SER A 119 -14.28 -6.15 -14.05
CA SER A 119 -14.35 -7.40 -13.27
C SER A 119 -13.03 -7.69 -12.54
N THR A 120 -11.89 -7.48 -13.19
CA THR A 120 -10.58 -7.69 -12.56
C THR A 120 -10.38 -6.76 -11.34
N MET A 121 -10.82 -5.50 -11.42
CA MET A 121 -10.74 -4.59 -10.28
C MET A 121 -11.70 -4.97 -9.14
N GLU A 122 -12.86 -5.57 -9.45
CA GLU A 122 -13.76 -6.14 -8.45
C GLU A 122 -13.09 -7.33 -7.73
N ASP A 123 -12.42 -8.20 -8.46
CA ASP A 123 -11.63 -9.30 -7.88
C ASP A 123 -10.51 -8.78 -6.98
N VAL A 124 -9.77 -7.76 -7.43
CA VAL A 124 -8.73 -7.09 -6.62
C VAL A 124 -9.31 -6.49 -5.34
N ALA A 125 -10.50 -5.89 -5.40
CA ALA A 125 -11.18 -5.36 -4.23
C ALA A 125 -11.58 -6.47 -3.24
N ASN A 126 -12.11 -7.60 -3.74
CA ASN A 126 -12.48 -8.74 -2.92
C ASN A 126 -11.28 -9.36 -2.19
N ILE A 127 -10.13 -9.47 -2.85
CA ILE A 127 -8.89 -9.97 -2.22
C ILE A 127 -8.48 -9.10 -1.04
N ALA A 128 -8.68 -7.79 -1.11
CA ALA A 128 -8.32 -6.91 -0.02
C ALA A 128 -9.24 -7.10 1.21
N VAL A 129 -10.53 -7.38 0.98
CA VAL A 129 -11.48 -7.79 2.03
C VAL A 129 -11.09 -9.13 2.65
N GLU A 130 -10.74 -10.11 1.82
CA GLU A 130 -10.27 -11.43 2.29
C GLU A 130 -8.96 -11.33 3.08
N GLY A 131 -8.04 -10.46 2.63
CA GLY A 131 -6.78 -10.18 3.29
C GLY A 131 -6.98 -9.55 4.67
N GLN A 132 -7.88 -8.58 4.80
CA GLN A 132 -8.24 -8.02 6.11
C GLN A 132 -8.78 -9.12 7.04
N LYS A 133 -9.68 -9.98 6.54
CA LYS A 133 -10.22 -11.08 7.34
C LYS A 133 -9.11 -12.06 7.78
N ALA A 134 -8.22 -12.43 6.87
CA ALA A 134 -7.06 -13.28 7.17
C ALA A 134 -6.16 -12.68 8.26
N LEU A 135 -5.90 -11.36 8.24
CA LEU A 135 -5.15 -10.68 9.30
C LEU A 135 -5.88 -10.74 10.65
N LEU A 136 -7.18 -10.46 10.67
CA LEU A 136 -7.99 -10.50 11.91
C LEU A 136 -8.07 -11.91 12.50
N ASP A 137 -8.23 -12.91 11.65
CA ASP A 137 -8.31 -14.32 12.03
C ASP A 137 -6.91 -14.94 12.31
N LYS A 138 -5.82 -14.20 12.02
CA LYS A 138 -4.43 -14.67 12.02
C LYS A 138 -4.20 -15.91 11.15
N ASP A 139 -4.97 -16.02 10.07
CA ASP A 139 -4.92 -17.08 9.07
C ASP A 139 -4.18 -16.60 7.82
N TYR A 140 -2.85 -16.69 7.84
CA TYR A 140 -1.99 -16.17 6.78
C TYR A 140 -1.81 -17.13 5.60
N ALA A 141 -2.52 -18.26 5.56
CA ALA A 141 -2.34 -19.32 4.56
C ALA A 141 -3.03 -19.04 3.20
N LYS A 142 -3.73 -17.92 3.06
CA LYS A 142 -4.50 -17.61 1.84
C LYS A 142 -3.64 -17.03 0.72
N SER A 143 -3.84 -17.54 -0.49
CA SER A 143 -3.10 -17.17 -1.71
C SER A 143 -3.30 -15.71 -2.09
N MET A 144 -2.22 -14.97 -2.30
CA MET A 144 -2.25 -13.69 -3.02
C MET A 144 -2.27 -13.94 -4.53
N PHE A 145 -3.08 -13.17 -5.28
CA PHE A 145 -3.04 -13.22 -6.74
C PHE A 145 -1.69 -12.77 -7.30
N GLY A 146 -1.19 -13.55 -8.26
CA GLY A 146 -0.22 -13.14 -9.26
C GLY A 146 -0.80 -13.39 -10.65
N ASP A 147 -0.69 -12.43 -11.56
CA ASP A 147 0.37 -12.47 -12.57
C ASP A 147 0.20 -11.36 -13.63
N ASP A 148 1.37 -10.90 -14.08
CA ASP A 148 1.71 -10.21 -15.33
C ASP A 148 1.12 -8.84 -15.69
N ALA A 149 1.90 -7.80 -15.36
CA ALA A 149 2.02 -6.59 -16.19
C ALA A 149 3.35 -5.81 -15.97
N LEU A 150 4.45 -6.45 -15.54
CA LEU A 150 5.63 -5.72 -15.05
C LEU A 150 6.93 -6.20 -15.70
N GLY A 151 7.90 -5.30 -15.87
CA GLY A 151 9.16 -5.56 -16.57
C GLY A 151 10.02 -6.67 -15.94
N ALA A 152 10.96 -7.24 -16.71
CA ALA A 152 11.69 -8.46 -16.36
C ALA A 152 12.34 -8.46 -14.95
N VAL A 153 12.98 -7.36 -14.53
CA VAL A 153 13.63 -7.25 -13.20
C VAL A 153 12.60 -7.28 -12.07
N ASN A 154 11.42 -6.71 -12.27
CA ASN A 154 10.35 -6.75 -11.28
C ASN A 154 9.84 -8.19 -11.12
N VAL A 155 9.62 -8.89 -12.23
CA VAL A 155 9.20 -10.30 -12.22
C VAL A 155 10.23 -11.15 -11.48
N GLU A 156 11.52 -10.96 -11.77
CA GLU A 156 12.61 -11.68 -11.12
C GLU A 156 12.60 -11.53 -9.58
N MET A 157 12.40 -10.31 -9.05
CA MET A 157 12.30 -10.11 -7.58
C MET A 157 11.15 -10.89 -6.94
N VAL A 158 9.99 -10.95 -7.61
CA VAL A 158 8.82 -11.70 -7.12
C VAL A 158 9.09 -13.21 -7.17
N GLU A 159 9.70 -13.67 -8.26
CA GLU A 159 10.01 -15.07 -8.48
C GLU A 159 11.06 -15.57 -7.48
N VAL A 160 12.11 -14.82 -7.17
CA VAL A 160 13.11 -15.19 -6.15
C VAL A 160 12.45 -15.62 -4.83
N ALA A 161 11.44 -14.88 -4.38
CA ALA A 161 10.69 -15.24 -3.17
C ALA A 161 9.76 -16.46 -3.39
N ARG A 162 9.07 -16.54 -4.53
CA ARG A 162 8.15 -17.65 -4.83
C ARG A 162 8.86 -18.99 -4.98
N TRP A 163 10.09 -19.00 -5.52
CA TRP A 163 10.89 -20.22 -5.73
C TRP A 163 11.20 -20.97 -4.44
N ILE A 164 11.27 -20.26 -3.30
CA ILE A 164 11.47 -20.86 -1.97
C ILE A 164 10.16 -21.07 -1.20
N GLY A 165 9.01 -20.92 -1.87
CA GLY A 165 7.69 -21.07 -1.28
C GLY A 165 7.21 -19.90 -0.42
N ALA A 166 7.87 -18.73 -0.49
CA ALA A 166 7.42 -17.54 0.24
C ALA A 166 6.30 -16.83 -0.53
N ALA A 167 5.38 -16.19 0.20
CA ALA A 167 4.36 -15.35 -0.40
C ALA A 167 4.95 -13.97 -0.70
N SER A 168 4.77 -13.47 -1.92
CA SER A 168 5.35 -12.19 -2.34
C SER A 168 4.40 -11.36 -3.20
N LYS A 169 4.52 -10.04 -3.10
CA LYS A 169 3.75 -9.08 -3.91
C LYS A 169 4.52 -7.77 -4.07
N PHE A 170 4.31 -7.03 -5.15
CA PHE A 170 4.83 -5.66 -5.23
C PHE A 170 4.17 -4.75 -4.19
N THR A 171 4.96 -3.83 -3.64
CA THR A 171 4.48 -2.79 -2.71
C THR A 171 3.70 -1.67 -3.43
N GLY A 172 3.83 -1.57 -4.76
CA GLY A 172 3.22 -0.53 -5.58
C GLY A 172 3.47 -0.78 -7.07
N SER A 173 3.82 0.27 -7.81
CA SER A 173 4.07 0.25 -9.27
C SER A 173 5.33 -0.50 -9.72
N GLY A 174 6.16 -0.94 -8.78
CA GLY A 174 7.40 -1.70 -9.03
C GLY A 174 8.55 -1.27 -8.12
N GLY A 175 9.73 -1.86 -8.33
CA GLY A 175 10.97 -1.47 -7.66
C GLY A 175 11.14 -1.99 -6.23
N ALA A 176 10.09 -2.55 -5.61
CA ALA A 176 10.18 -3.26 -4.35
C ALA A 176 9.07 -4.31 -4.19
N VAL A 177 9.37 -5.38 -3.45
CA VAL A 177 8.50 -6.53 -3.22
C VAL A 177 8.38 -6.78 -1.72
N ILE A 178 7.15 -6.89 -1.22
CA ILE A 178 6.85 -7.36 0.13
C ILE A 178 6.85 -8.89 0.13
N VAL A 179 7.47 -9.49 1.15
CA VAL A 179 7.55 -10.94 1.31
C VAL A 179 7.12 -11.37 2.70
N PHE A 180 6.32 -12.42 2.75
CA PHE A 180 5.94 -13.16 3.95
C PHE A 180 6.48 -14.60 3.86
N CYS A 181 7.21 -15.03 4.87
CA CYS A 181 7.79 -16.37 4.97
C CYS A 181 6.98 -17.23 5.96
N PRO A 182 5.97 -18.01 5.50
CA PRO A 182 5.13 -18.83 6.38
C PRO A 182 5.91 -19.93 7.13
N ASP A 183 7.02 -20.42 6.56
CA ASP A 183 7.83 -21.50 7.16
C ASP A 183 8.88 -20.99 8.16
N GLY A 184 8.84 -19.68 8.48
CA GLY A 184 9.63 -19.09 9.55
C GLY A 184 11.12 -18.91 9.21
N PRO A 185 12.01 -18.90 10.24
CA PRO A 185 13.40 -18.43 10.08
C PRO A 185 14.25 -19.17 9.05
N SER A 186 13.99 -20.46 8.81
CA SER A 186 14.74 -21.21 7.78
C SER A 186 14.45 -20.70 6.37
N GLN A 187 13.19 -20.36 6.09
CA GLN A 187 12.78 -19.80 4.80
C GLN A 187 13.27 -18.36 4.65
N VAL A 188 13.31 -17.59 5.75
CA VAL A 188 13.92 -16.23 5.76
C VAL A 188 15.40 -16.31 5.37
N LYS A 189 16.14 -17.28 5.90
CA LYS A 189 17.54 -17.47 5.50
C LYS A 189 17.67 -17.81 4.01
N GLN A 190 16.82 -18.70 3.49
CA GLN A 190 16.80 -19.01 2.06
C GLN A 190 16.44 -17.79 1.20
N LEU A 191 15.58 -16.91 1.71
CA LEU A 191 15.23 -15.65 1.05
C LEU A 191 16.46 -14.74 0.94
N ASP A 192 17.17 -14.54 2.05
CA ASP A 192 18.36 -13.71 2.11
C ASP A 192 19.45 -14.25 1.16
N ASP A 193 19.73 -15.56 1.22
CA ASP A 193 20.72 -16.22 0.35
C ASP A 193 20.34 -16.05 -1.14
N SER A 194 19.07 -16.29 -1.50
CA SER A 194 18.58 -16.18 -2.88
C SER A 194 18.57 -14.74 -3.40
N CYS A 195 18.24 -13.77 -2.54
CA CYS A 195 18.32 -12.35 -2.89
C CYS A 195 19.76 -11.92 -3.15
N GLN A 196 20.70 -12.35 -2.30
CA GLN A 196 22.11 -12.02 -2.45
C GLN A 196 22.68 -12.59 -3.76
N ASP A 197 22.35 -13.83 -4.10
CA ASP A 197 22.77 -14.48 -5.36
C ASP A 197 22.19 -13.76 -6.60
N ALA A 198 20.97 -13.26 -6.50
CA ALA A 198 20.31 -12.49 -7.56
C ALA A 198 20.70 -11.00 -7.59
N GLY A 199 21.51 -10.52 -6.64
CA GLY A 199 21.93 -9.11 -6.56
C GLY A 199 20.86 -8.15 -6.02
N PHE A 200 19.89 -8.66 -5.26
CA PHE A 200 18.89 -7.87 -4.56
C PHE A 200 19.23 -7.69 -3.07
N VAL A 201 18.69 -6.63 -2.48
CA VAL A 201 18.76 -6.39 -1.03
C VAL A 201 17.48 -6.91 -0.40
N CYS A 202 17.61 -7.67 0.69
CA CYS A 202 16.51 -8.13 1.52
C CYS A 202 16.64 -7.52 2.93
N GLU A 203 15.57 -6.88 3.42
CA GLU A 203 15.55 -6.21 4.72
C GLU A 203 14.27 -6.53 5.49
N LYS A 204 14.40 -6.73 6.81
CA LYS A 204 13.23 -6.93 7.66
C LYS A 204 12.50 -5.60 7.86
N ILE A 205 11.19 -5.60 7.64
CA ILE A 205 10.37 -4.40 7.78
C ILE A 205 10.09 -4.10 9.25
N LYS A 206 10.23 -2.82 9.59
CA LYS A 206 9.75 -2.26 10.84
C LYS A 206 8.42 -1.57 10.60
N VAL A 207 7.34 -2.17 11.11
CA VAL A 207 6.01 -1.56 11.10
C VAL A 207 5.96 -0.45 12.15
N VAL A 208 5.34 0.67 11.79
CA VAL A 208 5.14 1.83 12.68
C VAL A 208 3.63 2.09 12.75
N PRO A 209 3.07 2.39 13.94
CA PRO A 209 1.66 2.74 14.06
C PRO A 209 1.36 4.06 13.34
N SER A 210 0.07 4.32 13.14
CA SER A 210 -0.42 5.61 12.66
C SER A 210 0.09 6.79 13.53
N PHE A 211 0.31 7.94 12.88
CA PHE A 211 0.67 9.21 13.55
C PHE A 211 -0.55 9.98 14.08
N LEU A 212 -1.75 9.38 14.11
CA LEU A 212 -2.92 10.00 14.72
C LEU A 212 -2.70 10.17 16.22
N ASN A 213 -2.97 11.37 16.73
CA ASN A 213 -2.87 11.69 18.15
C ASN A 213 -4.25 11.75 18.83
N ASP A 214 -4.28 12.05 20.14
CA ASP A 214 -5.53 12.10 20.90
C ASP A 214 -6.57 13.08 20.32
N ILE A 215 -6.13 14.21 19.75
CA ILE A 215 -7.02 15.18 19.10
C ILE A 215 -7.65 14.53 17.87
N ASP A 216 -6.84 13.85 17.07
CA ASP A 216 -7.31 13.16 15.87
C ASP A 216 -8.31 12.04 16.22
N LEU A 217 -8.00 11.23 17.23
CA LEU A 217 -8.88 10.16 17.70
C LEU A 217 -10.19 10.69 18.28
N GLN A 218 -10.18 11.81 18.99
CA GLN A 218 -11.39 12.47 19.47
C GLN A 218 -12.29 12.91 18.31
N THR A 219 -11.71 13.45 17.23
CA THR A 219 -12.51 13.81 16.04
C THR A 219 -13.13 12.61 15.35
N LEU A 220 -12.51 11.43 15.43
CA LEU A 220 -13.06 10.17 14.90
C LEU A 220 -14.19 9.61 15.78
N ALA A 221 -14.09 9.75 17.10
CA ALA A 221 -15.01 9.19 18.09
C ALA A 221 -16.32 10.01 18.28
N LEU A 222 -16.41 11.22 17.73
CA LEU A 222 -17.60 12.08 17.80
C LEU A 222 -18.74 11.62 16.84
N LYS A 223 -18.85 10.33 16.57
CA LYS A 223 -19.90 9.71 15.74
C LYS A 223 -20.89 8.91 16.57
#